data_AF-A0A923Y7Z1-F1
#
_entry.id   AF-A0A923Y7Z1-F1
#
_cell.length_a   1.000
_cell.length_b   1.000
_cell.length_c   1.000
_cell.angle_alpha   90.00
_cell.angle_beta   90.00
_cell.angle_gamma   90.00
#
_symmetry.space_group_name_H-M   'P 1'
#
loop_
_entity.id
_entity.type
_entity.pdbx_description
1 polymer ?
#
loop_
_entity_poly.entity_id
_entity_poly.type
_entity_poly.pdbx_seq_one_letter_code
_entity_poly.pdbx_strand_id
1 'polypeptide(L)'
;MKNLLKATFLFLMLFTLKVNAQNYSPIVAGNTSLFTDNSNNVAALHIDSTTSDSKGIAYHFLKTWQPGSGCIDYHQATWAGAKCVKNNDTYYFFNDNLDTIYFYPLKEVGATWVFYKYANGDYIEARMAAKGEKTFLGLTDSVKTISLQSKNINGNNLSNYLIGNSIEFSKYYGFTKPVSFLYFPDLFNQSGTHYELTLAGLTAPKVGTQLITSNDIFDYDIGDVFHYDTVYSSNGGASLGKRICTIVEKRISANIDTVIYKIARATEIQTIGSQNTSSNQKDTVIEKHILNEPLYYPEQAIPIIDSSLFLERNPFPLYNLIQSNEYNKRLILSPSYYYPYYNGSACW
;
A
#
# COMPACT_ATOMS: atom_id res chain seq x y z
N MET A 1 -56.71 8.44 -31.65
CA MET A 1 -56.29 7.32 -30.78
C MET A 1 -55.12 6.50 -31.32
N LYS A 2 -55.12 5.99 -32.58
CA LYS A 2 -54.02 5.15 -33.11
C LYS A 2 -52.63 5.80 -33.10
N ASN A 3 -52.53 7.13 -33.29
CA ASN A 3 -51.25 7.84 -33.26
C ASN A 3 -50.74 8.12 -31.85
N LEU A 4 -51.63 8.22 -30.85
CA LEU A 4 -51.27 8.42 -29.45
C LEU A 4 -50.64 7.13 -28.88
N LEU A 5 -51.22 5.96 -29.22
CA LEU A 5 -50.71 4.65 -28.79
C LEU A 5 -49.29 4.35 -29.35
N LYS A 6 -49.02 4.75 -30.60
CA LYS A 6 -47.68 4.62 -31.21
C LYS A 6 -46.63 5.51 -30.53
N ALA A 7 -47.01 6.73 -30.15
CA ALA A 7 -46.12 7.65 -29.45
C ALA A 7 -45.79 7.15 -28.03
N THR A 8 -46.77 6.58 -27.31
CA THR A 8 -46.53 6.01 -25.97
C THR A 8 -45.63 4.78 -26.00
N PHE A 9 -45.75 3.93 -27.02
CA PHE A 9 -44.90 2.74 -27.18
C PHE A 9 -43.43 3.11 -27.49
N LEU A 10 -43.22 4.13 -28.32
CA LEU A 10 -41.88 4.64 -28.62
C LEU A 10 -41.23 5.30 -27.39
N PHE A 11 -42.01 6.01 -26.58
CA PHE A 11 -41.55 6.61 -25.32
C PHE A 11 -41.19 5.56 -24.27
N LEU A 12 -41.94 4.44 -24.17
CA LEU A 12 -41.59 3.34 -23.26
C LEU A 12 -40.32 2.58 -23.69
N MET A 13 -40.04 2.43 -24.99
CA MET A 13 -38.78 1.83 -25.46
C MET A 13 -37.55 2.67 -25.08
N LEU A 14 -37.66 4.00 -25.11
CA LEU A 14 -36.57 4.91 -24.76
C LEU A 14 -36.17 4.82 -23.27
N PHE A 15 -37.08 4.42 -22.38
CA PHE A 15 -36.77 4.21 -20.95
C PHE A 15 -36.15 2.84 -20.62
N THR A 16 -36.15 1.89 -21.56
CA THR A 16 -35.51 0.57 -21.36
C THR A 16 -34.06 0.49 -21.80
N LEU A 17 -33.51 1.55 -22.41
CA LEU A 17 -32.09 1.66 -22.65
C LEU A 17 -31.40 2.00 -21.32
N LYS A 18 -31.21 0.99 -20.46
CA LYS A 18 -30.17 1.06 -19.43
C LYS A 18 -28.86 1.22 -20.18
N VAL A 19 -28.39 2.46 -20.29
CA VAL A 19 -27.03 2.78 -20.70
C VAL A 19 -26.14 2.19 -19.62
N ASN A 20 -25.76 0.92 -19.81
CA ASN A 20 -24.75 0.27 -19.01
C ASN A 20 -23.43 0.94 -19.36
N ALA A 21 -23.12 2.04 -18.68
CA ALA A 21 -21.80 2.61 -18.75
C ALA A 21 -20.80 1.50 -18.37
N GLN A 22 -19.88 1.20 -19.29
CA GLN A 22 -18.79 0.28 -19.00
C GLN A 22 -17.88 0.98 -17.98
N ASN A 23 -18.04 0.66 -16.69
CA ASN A 23 -17.30 1.32 -15.62
C ASN A 23 -15.93 0.67 -15.32
N TYR A 24 -15.25 0.13 -16.32
CA TYR A 24 -13.94 -0.48 -16.05
C TYR A 24 -12.92 0.62 -15.76
N SER A 25 -12.59 0.78 -14.48
CA SER A 25 -11.57 1.71 -14.02
C SER A 25 -10.45 0.90 -13.36
N PRO A 26 -9.19 1.02 -13.80
CA PRO A 26 -8.06 0.33 -13.15
C PRO A 26 -7.82 0.80 -11.72
N ILE A 27 -8.15 2.06 -11.44
CA ILE A 27 -8.01 2.70 -10.13
C ILE A 27 -9.36 3.26 -9.68
N VAL A 28 -9.67 3.14 -8.39
CA VAL A 28 -10.97 3.55 -7.83
C VAL A 28 -10.73 4.60 -6.75
N ALA A 29 -11.17 5.83 -7.00
CA ALA A 29 -11.06 6.92 -6.03
C ALA A 29 -11.91 6.64 -4.77
N GLY A 30 -11.41 7.07 -3.62
CA GLY A 30 -12.08 6.88 -2.32
C GLY A 30 -11.96 5.48 -1.73
N ASN A 31 -11.23 4.57 -2.39
CA ASN A 31 -10.93 3.23 -1.89
C ASN A 31 -9.42 3.02 -1.86
N THR A 32 -8.92 2.32 -0.85
CA THR A 32 -7.55 1.84 -0.80
C THR A 32 -7.55 0.37 -1.18
N SER A 33 -6.75 0.03 -2.19
CA SER A 33 -6.53 -1.36 -2.59
C SER A 33 -5.21 -1.85 -2.01
N LEU A 34 -5.22 -3.03 -1.40
CA LEU A 34 -4.04 -3.68 -0.85
C LEU A 34 -3.70 -4.89 -1.71
N PHE A 35 -2.43 -5.03 -2.06
CA PHE A 35 -1.91 -6.09 -2.92
C PHE A 35 -0.82 -6.84 -2.17
N THR A 36 -0.73 -8.15 -2.34
CA THR A 36 0.40 -8.95 -1.85
C THR A 36 1.32 -9.32 -2.99
N ASP A 37 2.63 -9.26 -2.72
CA ASP A 37 3.63 -9.84 -3.60
C ASP A 37 3.85 -11.35 -3.35
N ASN A 38 4.75 -11.96 -4.11
CA ASN A 38 5.11 -13.38 -3.98
C ASN A 38 5.74 -13.74 -2.62
N SER A 39 6.19 -12.75 -1.86
CA SER A 39 6.77 -12.89 -0.52
C SER A 39 5.78 -12.53 0.59
N ASN A 40 4.51 -12.30 0.26
CA ASN A 40 3.44 -11.82 1.15
C ASN A 40 3.68 -10.41 1.73
N ASN A 41 4.56 -9.61 1.13
CA ASN A 41 4.63 -8.19 1.47
C ASN A 41 3.38 -7.48 0.95
N VAL A 42 2.82 -6.57 1.74
CA VAL A 42 1.59 -5.87 1.36
C VAL A 42 1.94 -4.48 0.80
N ALA A 43 1.57 -4.27 -0.45
CA ALA A 43 1.66 -3.00 -1.15
C ALA A 43 0.30 -2.31 -1.21
N ALA A 44 0.25 -0.98 -1.14
CA ALA A 44 -1.00 -0.23 -1.05
C ALA A 44 -1.13 0.75 -2.22
N LEU A 45 -2.30 0.76 -2.84
CA LEU A 45 -2.67 1.78 -3.80
C LEU A 45 -3.74 2.68 -3.18
N HIS A 46 -3.34 3.91 -2.85
CA HIS A 46 -4.22 4.96 -2.36
C HIS A 46 -4.05 6.21 -3.22
N ILE A 47 -5.17 6.85 -3.57
CA ILE A 47 -5.18 8.14 -4.25
C ILE A 47 -5.21 9.21 -3.18
N ASP A 48 -4.11 9.94 -3.03
CA ASP A 48 -3.95 11.00 -2.05
C ASP A 48 -4.66 12.29 -2.49
N SER A 49 -4.53 12.65 -3.77
CA SER A 49 -5.15 13.84 -4.31
C SER A 49 -5.44 13.72 -5.80
N THR A 50 -6.31 14.61 -6.29
CA THR A 50 -6.64 14.70 -7.70
C THR A 50 -6.49 16.12 -8.21
N THR A 51 -5.92 16.28 -9.40
CA THR A 51 -5.85 17.58 -10.10
C THR A 51 -6.45 17.44 -11.49
N SER A 52 -7.26 18.39 -11.92
CA SER A 52 -7.90 18.38 -13.24
C SER A 52 -7.46 19.57 -14.09
N ASP A 53 -7.16 19.33 -15.36
CA ASP A 53 -6.87 20.36 -16.36
C ASP A 53 -7.49 20.00 -17.73
N SER A 54 -7.12 20.74 -18.78
CA SER A 54 -7.60 20.46 -20.14
C SER A 54 -7.08 19.14 -20.73
N LYS A 55 -6.10 18.49 -20.11
CA LYS A 55 -5.49 17.22 -20.53
C LYS A 55 -6.09 16.02 -19.81
N GLY A 56 -6.86 16.23 -18.75
CA GLY A 56 -7.59 15.17 -18.04
C GLY A 56 -7.55 15.33 -16.52
N ILE A 57 -7.76 14.22 -15.82
CA ILE A 57 -7.69 14.14 -14.36
C ILE A 57 -6.43 13.36 -13.99
N ALA A 58 -5.51 13.98 -13.26
CA ALA A 58 -4.40 13.29 -12.64
C ALA A 58 -4.80 12.82 -11.24
N TYR A 59 -4.59 11.54 -10.98
CA TYR A 59 -4.70 10.90 -9.67
C TYR A 59 -3.28 10.75 -9.12
N HIS A 60 -2.96 11.51 -8.07
CA HIS A 60 -1.67 11.41 -7.40
C HIS A 60 -1.75 10.33 -6.34
N PHE A 61 -0.84 9.37 -6.43
CA PHE A 61 -0.81 8.27 -5.47
C PHE A 61 -0.10 8.71 -4.20
N LEU A 62 -0.54 8.15 -3.07
CA LEU A 62 0.12 8.39 -1.80
C LEU A 62 1.57 7.93 -1.89
N LYS A 63 2.51 8.81 -1.52
CA LYS A 63 3.94 8.48 -1.51
C LYS A 63 4.25 7.46 -0.44
N THR A 64 5.17 6.55 -0.74
CA THR A 64 5.55 5.47 0.17
C THR A 64 7.04 5.49 0.45
N TRP A 65 7.44 4.73 1.48
CA TRP A 65 8.81 4.64 1.92
C TRP A 65 9.44 3.46 1.19
N GLN A 66 10.50 3.70 0.43
CA GLN A 66 11.28 2.61 -0.14
C GLN A 66 12.63 2.51 0.57
N PRO A 67 13.05 1.32 1.00
CA PRO A 67 14.41 1.11 1.44
C PRO A 67 15.34 1.32 0.24
N GLY A 68 16.09 2.42 0.24
CA GLY A 68 17.15 2.68 -0.73
C GLY A 68 18.45 1.96 -0.35
N SER A 69 19.48 2.13 -1.18
CA SER A 69 20.83 1.58 -0.99
C SER A 69 21.60 2.24 0.18
N GLY A 70 21.06 2.12 1.39
CA GLY A 70 21.65 2.60 2.63
C GLY A 70 20.85 3.67 3.38
N CYS A 71 19.73 4.14 2.81
CA CYS A 71 18.85 5.17 3.39
C CYS A 71 17.37 4.87 3.09
N ILE A 72 16.45 5.30 3.94
CA ILE A 72 15.01 5.31 3.62
C ILE A 72 14.73 6.57 2.80
N ASP A 73 14.19 6.40 1.59
CA ASP A 73 13.70 7.52 0.80
C ASP A 73 12.20 7.72 1.05
N TYR A 74 11.87 8.88 1.63
CA TYR A 74 10.52 9.25 2.08
C TYR A 74 9.60 9.71 0.92
N HIS A 75 10.11 9.79 -0.31
CA HIS A 75 9.40 10.43 -1.42
C HIS A 75 9.22 9.55 -2.65
N GLN A 76 9.35 8.24 -2.50
CA GLN A 76 9.24 7.36 -3.66
C GLN A 76 7.80 7.08 -4.05
N ALA A 77 7.66 6.85 -5.35
CA ALA A 77 6.45 6.38 -5.97
C ALA A 77 6.07 4.99 -5.45
N THR A 78 4.76 4.69 -5.43
CA THR A 78 4.27 3.31 -5.21
C THR A 78 4.61 2.42 -6.39
N TRP A 79 4.32 1.12 -6.30
CA TRP A 79 4.39 0.20 -7.46
C TRP A 79 3.58 0.67 -8.67
N ALA A 80 2.55 1.51 -8.48
CA ALA A 80 1.74 2.07 -9.57
C ALA A 80 2.35 3.34 -10.19
N GLY A 81 3.53 3.77 -9.74
CA GLY A 81 4.14 5.04 -10.08
C GLY A 81 3.76 6.16 -9.10
N ALA A 82 4.13 7.39 -9.43
CA ALA A 82 3.80 8.57 -8.61
C ALA A 82 2.36 9.07 -8.86
N LYS A 83 1.85 8.86 -10.07
CA LYS A 83 0.52 9.30 -10.49
C LYS A 83 0.02 8.50 -11.70
N CYS A 84 -1.26 8.60 -11.95
CA CYS A 84 -1.89 8.20 -13.20
C CYS A 84 -2.70 9.38 -13.76
N VAL A 85 -2.67 9.59 -15.08
CA VAL A 85 -3.54 10.56 -15.74
C VAL A 85 -4.64 9.82 -16.47
N LYS A 86 -5.89 10.25 -16.30
CA LYS A 86 -7.03 9.80 -17.09
C LYS A 86 -7.45 10.90 -18.04
N ASN A 87 -7.45 10.60 -19.34
CA ASN A 87 -8.06 11.44 -20.37
C ASN A 87 -9.11 10.62 -21.11
N ASN A 88 -10.37 11.05 -21.05
CA ASN A 88 -11.52 10.27 -21.49
C ASN A 88 -11.47 8.85 -20.88
N ASP A 89 -11.45 7.83 -21.73
CA ASP A 89 -11.42 6.41 -21.35
C ASP A 89 -10.01 5.80 -21.39
N THR A 90 -8.97 6.63 -21.43
CA THR A 90 -7.57 6.19 -21.46
C THR A 90 -6.86 6.58 -20.16
N TYR A 91 -6.08 5.66 -19.63
CA TYR A 91 -5.23 5.87 -18.46
C TYR A 91 -3.76 5.82 -18.89
N TYR A 92 -2.99 6.77 -18.37
CA TYR A 92 -1.56 6.91 -18.59
C TYR A 92 -0.87 6.73 -17.24
N PHE A 93 -0.14 5.64 -17.09
CA PHE A 93 0.76 5.42 -15.96
C PHE A 93 2.17 5.82 -16.35
N PHE A 94 3.01 6.11 -15.36
CA PHE A 94 4.38 6.55 -15.57
C PHE A 94 5.33 5.69 -14.74
N ASN A 95 6.37 5.17 -15.40
CA ASN A 95 7.44 4.44 -14.71
C ASN A 95 8.43 5.42 -14.06
N ASP A 96 9.47 4.87 -13.42
CA ASP A 96 10.57 5.60 -12.81
C ASP A 96 11.35 6.50 -13.79
N ASN A 97 11.44 6.08 -15.05
CA ASN A 97 12.04 6.84 -16.15
C ASN A 97 11.11 7.92 -16.74
N LEU A 98 9.90 8.10 -16.17
CA LEU A 98 8.84 9.00 -16.63
C LEU A 98 8.28 8.66 -18.02
N ASP A 99 8.55 7.46 -18.52
CA ASP A 99 7.94 6.95 -19.74
C ASP A 99 6.46 6.62 -19.51
N THR A 100 5.68 6.74 -20.58
CA THR A 100 4.23 6.53 -20.52
C THR A 100 3.85 5.09 -20.81
N ILE A 101 3.00 4.53 -19.97
CA ILE A 101 2.38 3.21 -20.13
C ILE A 101 0.89 3.42 -20.42
N TYR A 102 0.42 2.91 -21.56
CA TYR A 102 -0.91 3.17 -22.09
C TYR A 102 -1.90 2.07 -21.71
N PHE A 103 -2.96 2.45 -21.01
CA PHE A 103 -3.97 1.53 -20.51
C PHE A 103 -5.37 1.90 -21.00
N TYR A 104 -6.01 0.99 -21.76
CA TYR A 104 -7.31 1.20 -22.39
C TYR A 104 -8.38 0.22 -21.87
N PRO A 105 -9.01 0.49 -20.72
CA PRO A 105 -9.90 -0.45 -20.05
C PRO A 105 -11.19 -0.76 -20.83
N LEU A 106 -11.62 0.14 -21.71
CA LEU A 106 -12.87 -0.02 -22.46
C LEU A 106 -12.71 -0.74 -23.80
N LYS A 107 -11.49 -1.16 -24.17
CA LYS A 107 -11.28 -1.99 -25.36
C LYS A 107 -12.03 -3.32 -25.22
N GLU A 108 -12.56 -3.80 -26.33
CA GLU A 108 -13.23 -5.10 -26.42
C GLU A 108 -12.22 -6.25 -26.54
N VAL A 109 -12.66 -7.45 -26.19
CA VAL A 109 -11.84 -8.67 -26.31
C VAL A 109 -11.35 -8.82 -27.76
N GLY A 110 -10.07 -9.13 -27.92
CA GLY A 110 -9.38 -9.24 -29.21
C GLY A 110 -8.66 -7.96 -29.65
N ALA A 111 -8.99 -6.79 -29.09
CA ALA A 111 -8.30 -5.55 -29.42
C ALA A 111 -6.84 -5.57 -28.95
N THR A 112 -5.95 -5.00 -29.76
CA THR A 112 -4.52 -4.84 -29.45
C THR A 112 -4.10 -3.37 -29.50
N TRP A 113 -3.05 -3.03 -28.76
CA TRP A 113 -2.42 -1.70 -28.79
C TRP A 113 -0.98 -1.75 -28.29
N VAL A 114 -0.22 -0.70 -28.58
CA VAL A 114 1.10 -0.49 -27.99
C VAL A 114 0.94 -0.06 -26.54
N PHE A 115 1.30 -0.94 -25.61
CA PHE A 115 1.23 -0.71 -24.17
C PHE A 115 2.36 0.18 -23.67
N TYR A 116 3.56 -0.06 -24.21
CA TYR A 116 4.79 0.66 -23.89
C TYR A 116 5.72 0.62 -25.10
N LYS A 117 6.54 1.65 -25.29
CA LYS A 117 7.47 1.75 -26.41
C LYS A 117 8.88 2.05 -25.88
N TYR A 118 9.83 1.22 -26.27
CA TYR A 118 11.24 1.42 -25.93
C TYR A 118 11.87 2.50 -26.83
N ALA A 119 12.95 3.13 -26.35
CA ALA A 119 13.68 4.15 -27.10
C ALA A 119 14.28 3.61 -28.43
N ASN A 120 14.62 2.33 -28.49
CA ASN A 120 15.14 1.66 -29.69
C ASN A 120 14.06 1.35 -30.75
N GLY A 121 12.78 1.64 -30.44
CA GLY A 121 11.64 1.40 -31.33
C GLY A 121 10.95 0.05 -31.15
N ASP A 122 11.52 -0.86 -30.36
CA ASP A 122 10.81 -2.05 -29.89
C ASP A 122 9.63 -1.64 -29.01
N TYR A 123 8.67 -2.54 -28.78
CA TYR A 123 7.48 -2.22 -28.02
C TYR A 123 6.88 -3.44 -27.33
N ILE A 124 6.00 -3.17 -26.36
CA ILE A 124 5.16 -4.18 -25.73
C ILE A 124 3.75 -4.01 -26.28
N GLU A 125 3.24 -5.04 -26.95
CA GLU A 125 1.85 -5.12 -27.36
C GLU A 125 1.01 -5.66 -26.21
N ALA A 126 -0.05 -4.93 -25.87
CA ALA A 126 -1.12 -5.44 -25.02
C ALA A 126 -2.27 -5.93 -25.89
N ARG A 127 -2.90 -7.03 -25.47
CA ARG A 127 -4.12 -7.57 -26.06
C ARG A 127 -5.16 -7.78 -24.99
N MET A 128 -6.38 -7.29 -25.23
CA MET A 128 -7.53 -7.64 -24.41
C MET A 128 -7.86 -9.12 -24.65
N ALA A 129 -7.40 -9.99 -23.75
CA ALA A 129 -7.43 -11.43 -23.95
C ALA A 129 -8.78 -12.05 -23.57
N ALA A 130 -9.37 -11.60 -22.46
CA ALA A 130 -10.61 -12.17 -21.94
C ALA A 130 -11.46 -11.14 -21.19
N LYS A 131 -12.75 -11.47 -21.05
CA LYS A 131 -13.73 -10.81 -20.19
C LYS A 131 -14.65 -11.90 -19.63
N GLY A 132 -14.76 -12.00 -18.31
CA GLY A 132 -15.55 -13.04 -17.66
C GLY A 132 -15.89 -12.68 -16.22
N GLU A 133 -16.81 -13.41 -15.61
CA GLU A 133 -17.07 -13.30 -14.18
C GLU A 133 -15.96 -14.00 -13.40
N LYS A 134 -15.46 -13.35 -12.34
CA LYS A 134 -14.45 -13.90 -11.45
C LYS A 134 -14.78 -13.53 -10.01
N THR A 135 -14.51 -14.45 -9.10
CA THR A 135 -14.62 -14.21 -7.66
C THR A 135 -13.25 -13.97 -7.06
N PHE A 136 -13.11 -12.90 -6.27
CA PHE A 136 -11.90 -12.54 -5.53
C PHE A 136 -12.31 -11.89 -4.21
N LEU A 137 -11.64 -12.23 -3.11
CA LEU A 137 -11.97 -11.73 -1.75
C LEU A 137 -13.46 -11.90 -1.36
N GLY A 138 -14.13 -12.93 -1.89
CA GLY A 138 -15.57 -13.17 -1.69
C GLY A 138 -16.50 -12.27 -2.53
N LEU A 139 -15.95 -11.37 -3.34
CA LEU A 139 -16.69 -10.52 -4.27
C LEU A 139 -16.73 -11.18 -5.65
N THR A 140 -17.87 -11.13 -6.33
CA THR A 140 -18.00 -11.58 -7.72
C THR A 140 -18.22 -10.38 -8.61
N ASP A 141 -17.36 -10.22 -9.63
CA ASP A 141 -17.45 -9.13 -10.58
C ASP A 141 -16.99 -9.57 -11.98
N SER A 142 -17.33 -8.76 -12.99
CA SER A 142 -16.79 -8.92 -14.33
C SER A 142 -15.35 -8.40 -14.39
N VAL A 143 -14.43 -9.27 -14.75
CA VAL A 143 -13.00 -9.00 -14.85
C VAL A 143 -12.55 -9.07 -16.31
N LYS A 144 -11.73 -8.10 -16.71
CA LYS A 144 -11.01 -8.09 -17.98
C LYS A 144 -9.57 -8.53 -17.75
N THR A 145 -9.03 -9.30 -18.68
CA THR A 145 -7.65 -9.78 -18.67
C THR A 145 -6.92 -9.26 -19.90
N ILE A 146 -5.77 -8.64 -19.69
CA ILE A 146 -4.84 -8.19 -20.74
C ILE A 146 -3.63 -9.12 -20.73
N SER A 147 -3.25 -9.64 -21.89
CA SER A 147 -1.98 -10.35 -22.09
C SER A 147 -0.95 -9.40 -22.71
N LEU A 148 0.31 -9.54 -22.32
CA LEU A 148 1.43 -8.75 -22.84
C LEU A 148 2.34 -9.60 -23.73
N GLN A 149 2.88 -8.98 -24.79
CA GLN A 149 3.86 -9.59 -25.69
C GLN A 149 4.86 -8.54 -26.16
N SER A 150 6.15 -8.76 -25.92
CA SER A 150 7.20 -7.90 -26.50
C SER A 150 7.40 -8.20 -27.97
N LYS A 151 7.59 -7.14 -28.76
CA LYS A 151 7.83 -7.18 -30.20
C LYS A 151 8.96 -6.23 -30.55
N ASN A 152 9.75 -6.60 -31.55
CA ASN A 152 10.73 -5.69 -32.09
C ASN A 152 10.08 -4.64 -33.01
N ILE A 153 10.87 -3.67 -33.48
CA ILE A 153 10.41 -2.64 -34.41
C ILE A 153 9.75 -3.19 -35.70
N ASN A 154 10.12 -4.40 -36.12
CA ASN A 154 9.54 -5.07 -37.30
C ASN A 154 8.25 -5.85 -36.98
N GLY A 155 7.80 -5.84 -35.72
CA GLY A 155 6.60 -6.54 -35.25
C GLY A 155 6.79 -8.03 -34.96
N ASN A 156 8.03 -8.54 -34.99
CA ASN A 156 8.32 -9.92 -34.64
C ASN A 156 8.34 -10.09 -33.12
N ASN A 157 7.75 -11.18 -32.62
CA ASN A 157 7.73 -11.47 -31.19
C ASN A 157 9.16 -11.67 -30.65
N LEU A 158 9.42 -11.07 -29.50
CA LEU A 158 10.63 -11.24 -28.71
C LEU A 158 10.34 -12.19 -27.55
N SER A 159 11.28 -13.10 -27.26
CA SER A 159 11.21 -13.97 -26.08
C SER A 159 11.73 -13.23 -24.85
N ASN A 160 10.89 -13.01 -23.85
CA ASN A 160 11.28 -12.41 -22.57
C ASN A 160 10.34 -12.80 -21.41
N TYR A 161 10.63 -12.32 -20.20
CA TYR A 161 9.87 -12.59 -18.99
C TYR A 161 8.44 -12.03 -19.01
N LEU A 162 8.11 -11.13 -19.94
CA LEU A 162 6.74 -10.61 -20.10
C LEU A 162 5.79 -11.62 -20.76
N ILE A 163 6.33 -12.66 -21.41
CA ILE A 163 5.51 -13.70 -22.02
C ILE A 163 4.75 -14.47 -20.93
N GLY A 164 3.42 -14.48 -21.04
CA GLY A 164 2.53 -15.16 -20.10
C GLY A 164 2.11 -14.29 -18.91
N ASN A 165 2.70 -13.11 -18.73
CA ASN A 165 2.20 -12.14 -17.76
C ASN A 165 0.85 -11.57 -18.21
N SER A 166 -0.05 -11.43 -17.24
CA SER A 166 -1.40 -10.93 -17.46
C SER A 166 -1.75 -9.84 -16.46
N ILE A 167 -2.38 -8.78 -16.94
CA ILE A 167 -2.99 -7.75 -16.09
C ILE A 167 -4.48 -8.05 -15.98
N GLU A 168 -5.02 -8.06 -14.77
CA GLU A 168 -6.46 -8.20 -14.52
C GLU A 168 -7.02 -7.00 -13.75
N PHE A 169 -8.20 -6.57 -14.16
CA PHE A 169 -8.94 -5.50 -13.53
C PHE A 169 -10.45 -5.75 -13.64
N SER A 170 -11.13 -5.43 -12.56
CA SER A 170 -12.56 -5.62 -12.38
C SER A 170 -13.35 -4.39 -12.84
N LYS A 171 -14.67 -4.56 -12.99
CA LYS A 171 -15.58 -3.49 -13.40
C LYS A 171 -15.85 -2.51 -12.25
N TYR A 172 -15.75 -2.91 -10.99
CA TYR A 172 -16.09 -2.03 -9.86
C TYR A 172 -14.98 -1.86 -8.83
N TYR A 173 -13.99 -2.74 -8.79
CA TYR A 173 -13.01 -2.80 -7.69
C TYR A 173 -11.57 -2.52 -8.12
N GLY A 174 -11.33 -2.03 -9.34
CA GLY A 174 -9.98 -1.72 -9.82
C GLY A 174 -9.19 -2.95 -10.24
N PHE A 175 -7.86 -2.83 -10.19
CA PHE A 175 -6.95 -3.94 -10.44
C PHE A 175 -7.17 -5.11 -9.47
N THR A 176 -7.20 -6.33 -10.01
CA THR A 176 -7.16 -7.58 -9.22
C THR A 176 -5.80 -8.26 -9.32
N LYS A 177 -5.09 -8.06 -10.43
CA LYS A 177 -3.72 -8.52 -10.66
C LYS A 177 -2.99 -7.51 -11.55
N PRO A 178 -2.38 -6.45 -10.98
CA PRO A 178 -1.64 -5.47 -11.76
C PRO A 178 -0.22 -5.95 -12.10
N VAL A 179 0.47 -5.17 -12.92
CA VAL A 179 1.93 -5.17 -13.03
C VAL A 179 2.50 -4.01 -12.21
N SER A 180 3.77 -4.09 -11.82
CA SER A 180 4.49 -2.91 -11.31
C SER A 180 4.66 -1.90 -12.44
N PHE A 181 3.91 -0.80 -12.42
CA PHE A 181 4.04 0.29 -13.38
C PHE A 181 5.31 1.10 -13.13
N LEU A 182 5.76 1.19 -11.87
CA LEU A 182 6.98 1.91 -11.49
C LEU A 182 8.23 1.31 -12.13
N TYR A 183 8.36 -0.02 -12.08
CA TYR A 183 9.51 -0.75 -12.64
C TYR A 183 9.26 -1.28 -14.05
N PHE A 184 8.17 -0.86 -14.70
CA PHE A 184 7.88 -1.29 -16.06
C PHE A 184 8.88 -0.64 -17.03
N PRO A 185 9.41 -1.37 -18.03
CA PRO A 185 9.03 -2.71 -18.47
C PRO A 185 9.76 -3.86 -17.77
N ASP A 186 10.79 -3.59 -16.98
CA ASP A 186 11.67 -4.61 -16.39
C ASP A 186 11.00 -5.51 -15.34
N LEU A 187 9.96 -5.03 -14.66
CA LEU A 187 9.17 -5.77 -13.64
C LEU A 187 9.97 -6.32 -12.44
N PHE A 188 11.28 -6.10 -12.40
CA PHE A 188 12.14 -6.46 -11.28
C PHE A 188 12.31 -5.27 -10.35
N ASN A 189 12.20 -5.50 -9.04
CA ASN A 189 12.59 -4.51 -8.05
C ASN A 189 14.12 -4.41 -7.94
N GLN A 190 14.62 -3.49 -7.10
CA GLN A 190 16.06 -3.31 -6.85
C GLN A 190 16.78 -4.58 -6.37
N SER A 191 16.05 -5.56 -5.82
CA SER A 191 16.57 -6.87 -5.38
C SER A 191 16.55 -7.93 -6.48
N GLY A 192 16.18 -7.58 -7.72
CA GLY A 192 16.08 -8.51 -8.84
C GLY A 192 14.90 -9.49 -8.75
N THR A 193 13.92 -9.22 -7.86
CA THR A 193 12.75 -10.09 -7.68
C THR A 193 11.60 -9.61 -8.55
N HIS A 194 10.96 -10.55 -9.27
CA HIS A 194 9.80 -10.27 -10.11
C HIS A 194 8.63 -9.84 -9.23
N TYR A 195 8.12 -8.63 -9.47
CA TYR A 195 7.11 -8.00 -8.63
C TYR A 195 5.71 -8.29 -9.17
N GLU A 196 5.19 -9.49 -8.87
CA GLU A 196 3.80 -9.86 -9.15
C GLU A 196 2.90 -9.44 -7.99
N LEU A 197 1.82 -8.74 -8.31
CA LEU A 197 0.88 -8.24 -7.31
C LEU A 197 -0.47 -8.89 -7.51
N THR A 198 -1.08 -9.33 -6.40
CA THR A 198 -2.46 -9.84 -6.38
C THR A 198 -3.25 -9.09 -5.33
N LEU A 199 -4.48 -8.69 -5.65
CA LEU A 199 -5.36 -7.98 -4.73
C LEU A 199 -5.64 -8.85 -3.49
N ALA A 200 -5.23 -8.33 -2.34
CA ALA A 200 -5.36 -8.96 -1.04
C ALA A 200 -6.41 -8.28 -0.16
N GLY A 201 -6.74 -7.01 -0.40
CA GLY A 201 -7.66 -6.27 0.44
C GLY A 201 -8.25 -5.01 -0.19
N LEU A 202 -9.42 -4.60 0.29
CA LEU A 202 -10.08 -3.35 -0.07
C LEU A 202 -10.63 -2.69 1.21
N THR A 203 -10.58 -1.36 1.29
CA THR A 203 -11.19 -0.61 2.41
C THR A 203 -12.68 -0.33 2.18
N ALA A 204 -13.11 -0.29 0.92
CA ALA A 204 -14.50 -0.10 0.52
C ALA A 204 -14.85 -0.95 -0.72
N PRO A 205 -15.57 -2.08 -0.57
CA PRO A 205 -16.05 -2.66 0.70
C PRO A 205 -14.90 -3.21 1.54
N LYS A 206 -15.11 -3.30 2.86
CA LYS A 206 -14.14 -3.84 3.81
C LYS A 206 -14.01 -5.35 3.66
N VAL A 207 -13.14 -5.82 2.76
CA VAL A 207 -12.90 -7.25 2.49
C VAL A 207 -11.42 -7.57 2.36
N GLY A 208 -11.04 -8.81 2.70
CA GLY A 208 -9.64 -9.25 2.67
C GLY A 208 -8.78 -8.54 3.72
N THR A 209 -7.47 -8.42 3.45
CA THR A 209 -6.51 -7.68 4.27
C THR A 209 -6.99 -6.25 4.50
N GLN A 210 -6.80 -5.73 5.72
CA GLN A 210 -7.22 -4.38 6.10
C GLN A 210 -6.03 -3.58 6.58
N LEU A 211 -6.12 -2.25 6.41
CA LEU A 211 -5.19 -1.33 7.05
C LEU A 211 -5.34 -1.42 8.57
N ILE A 212 -4.20 -1.38 9.27
CA ILE A 212 -4.17 -1.27 10.72
C ILE A 212 -4.55 0.16 11.10
N THR A 213 -5.53 0.30 11.98
CA THR A 213 -5.99 1.59 12.50
C THR A 213 -5.35 1.87 13.86
N SER A 214 -5.39 3.14 14.29
CA SER A 214 -5.05 3.49 15.67
C SER A 214 -5.84 2.71 16.70
N ASN A 215 -7.08 2.36 16.40
CA ASN A 215 -7.89 1.56 17.31
C ASN A 215 -7.35 0.13 17.47
N ASP A 216 -6.70 -0.43 16.46
CA ASP A 216 -6.11 -1.77 16.52
C ASP A 216 -4.77 -1.79 17.30
N ILE A 217 -4.11 -0.63 17.43
CA ILE A 217 -2.81 -0.50 18.13
C ILE A 217 -3.00 0.00 19.56
N PHE A 218 -3.86 1.00 19.75
CA PHE A 218 -4.04 1.72 21.00
C PHE A 218 -5.31 1.25 21.72
N ASP A 219 -5.46 -0.05 21.92
CA ASP A 219 -6.62 -0.70 22.56
C ASP A 219 -6.42 -0.92 24.07
N TYR A 220 -5.49 -0.22 24.70
CA TYR A 220 -5.05 -0.45 26.07
C TYR A 220 -6.16 -0.29 27.11
N ASP A 221 -6.11 -1.07 28.19
CA ASP A 221 -7.02 -0.98 29.32
C ASP A 221 -6.36 -0.40 30.57
N ILE A 222 -7.19 0.13 31.49
CA ILE A 222 -6.70 0.63 32.78
C ILE A 222 -6.08 -0.53 33.54
N GLY A 223 -4.83 -0.35 33.98
CA GLY A 223 -4.02 -1.39 34.63
C GLY A 223 -3.01 -2.05 33.70
N ASP A 224 -3.08 -1.83 32.38
CA ASP A 224 -2.05 -2.31 31.47
C ASP A 224 -0.68 -1.71 31.80
N VAL A 225 0.36 -2.53 31.73
CA VAL A 225 1.74 -2.15 32.06
C VAL A 225 2.67 -2.46 30.88
N PHE A 226 3.42 -1.46 30.46
CA PHE A 226 4.42 -1.54 29.40
C PHE A 226 5.81 -1.33 29.97
N HIS A 227 6.73 -2.20 29.59
CA HIS A 227 8.13 -2.16 30.02
C HIS A 227 8.98 -1.80 28.80
N TYR A 228 9.84 -0.80 28.96
CA TYR A 228 10.79 -0.38 27.94
C TYR A 228 12.19 -0.46 28.52
N ASP A 229 13.08 -1.16 27.83
CA ASP A 229 14.51 -1.12 28.08
C ASP A 229 15.19 -0.32 26.96
N THR A 230 16.06 0.61 27.32
CA THR A 230 16.86 1.39 26.38
C THR A 230 18.34 1.20 26.66
N VAL A 231 19.13 1.08 25.60
CA VAL A 231 20.59 1.00 25.68
C VAL A 231 21.14 2.03 24.72
N TYR A 232 21.94 2.96 25.24
CA TYR A 232 22.67 3.95 24.45
C TYR A 232 24.16 3.80 24.71
N SER A 233 24.93 3.38 23.71
CA SER A 233 26.39 3.25 23.81
C SER A 233 27.09 4.35 23.03
N SER A 234 28.11 4.97 23.62
CA SER A 234 29.01 5.90 22.94
C SER A 234 30.47 5.59 23.27
N ASN A 235 31.40 6.15 22.49
CA ASN A 235 32.84 5.99 22.75
C ASN A 235 33.21 6.66 24.09
N GLY A 236 33.18 5.88 25.18
CA GLY A 236 33.48 6.35 26.54
C GLY A 236 32.46 5.94 27.61
N GLY A 237 31.36 5.29 27.25
CA GLY A 237 30.36 4.81 28.22
C GLY A 237 29.09 4.24 27.59
N ALA A 238 28.21 3.73 28.45
CA ALA A 238 26.87 3.25 28.08
C ALA A 238 25.83 3.82 29.04
N SER A 239 24.64 4.15 28.54
CA SER A 239 23.48 4.48 29.37
C SER A 239 22.41 3.41 29.19
N LEU A 240 21.95 2.84 30.30
CA LEU A 240 20.88 1.87 30.37
C LEU A 240 19.66 2.56 30.95
N GLY A 241 18.54 2.53 30.25
CA GLY A 241 17.27 3.06 30.75
C GLY A 241 16.26 1.94 30.93
N LYS A 242 15.51 1.98 32.03
CA LYS A 242 14.29 1.20 32.21
C LYS A 242 13.14 2.16 32.39
N ARG A 243 12.04 1.93 31.69
CA ARG A 243 10.81 2.69 31.86
C ARG A 243 9.63 1.75 31.98
N ILE A 244 8.86 1.92 33.05
CA ILE A 244 7.58 1.25 33.25
C ILE A 244 6.49 2.29 33.06
N CYS A 245 5.56 2.03 32.14
CA CYS A 245 4.39 2.85 31.87
C CYS A 245 3.15 2.07 32.26
N THR A 246 2.31 2.61 33.14
CA THR A 246 1.03 2.01 33.53
C THR A 246 -0.11 2.90 33.10
N ILE A 247 -1.10 2.33 32.41
CA ILE A 247 -2.33 3.04 32.06
C ILE A 247 -3.17 3.20 33.34
N VAL A 248 -3.26 4.42 33.85
CA VAL A 248 -4.02 4.72 35.09
C VAL A 248 -5.39 5.30 34.79
N GLU A 249 -5.61 5.75 33.56
CA GLU A 249 -6.90 6.28 33.11
C GLU A 249 -7.06 6.12 31.60
N LYS A 250 -8.29 5.82 31.17
CA LYS A 250 -8.72 5.75 29.76
C LYS A 250 -10.00 6.56 29.61
N ARG A 251 -10.03 7.45 28.63
CA ARG A 251 -11.22 8.21 28.23
C ARG A 251 -11.38 8.16 26.73
N ILE A 252 -12.62 8.14 26.27
CA ILE A 252 -12.96 8.26 24.85
C ILE A 252 -13.62 9.62 24.64
N SER A 253 -13.27 10.32 23.56
CA SER A 253 -13.89 11.59 23.19
C SER A 253 -15.40 11.42 22.98
N ALA A 254 -16.16 12.52 23.13
CA ALA A 254 -17.61 12.48 22.99
C ALA A 254 -18.08 12.04 21.59
N ASN A 255 -17.26 12.30 20.56
CA ASN A 255 -17.47 11.89 19.17
C ASN A 255 -16.84 10.53 18.84
N ILE A 256 -16.27 9.81 19.82
CA ILE A 256 -15.78 8.43 19.69
C ILE A 256 -14.65 8.28 18.65
N ASP A 257 -13.96 9.37 18.34
CA ASP A 257 -12.87 9.38 17.37
C ASP A 257 -11.49 9.38 18.02
N THR A 258 -11.39 9.57 19.33
CA THR A 258 -10.13 9.78 20.03
C THR A 258 -10.13 9.01 21.33
N VAL A 259 -9.08 8.23 21.57
CA VAL A 259 -8.79 7.66 22.88
C VAL A 259 -7.71 8.47 23.58
N ILE A 260 -7.91 8.72 24.86
CA ILE A 260 -7.03 9.51 25.71
C ILE A 260 -6.59 8.64 26.88
N TYR A 261 -5.29 8.45 27.00
CA TYR A 261 -4.67 7.70 28.08
C TYR A 261 -3.96 8.63 29.04
N LYS A 262 -4.17 8.42 30.34
CA LYS A 262 -3.28 8.94 31.37
C LYS A 262 -2.34 7.82 31.78
N ILE A 263 -1.05 8.08 31.67
CA ILE A 263 -0.01 7.07 31.83
C ILE A 263 0.91 7.49 32.96
N ALA A 264 0.95 6.71 34.04
CA ALA A 264 1.94 6.88 35.08
C ALA A 264 3.25 6.25 34.62
N ARG A 265 4.37 6.98 34.69
CA ARG A 265 5.68 6.49 34.26
C ARG A 265 6.65 6.49 35.42
N ALA A 266 7.45 5.43 35.49
CA ALA A 266 8.63 5.34 36.33
C ALA A 266 9.82 5.03 35.43
N THR A 267 10.82 5.90 35.44
CA THR A 267 12.03 5.77 34.62
C THR A 267 13.25 5.69 35.52
N GLU A 268 14.09 4.70 35.30
CA GLU A 268 15.41 4.55 35.87
C GLU A 268 16.43 4.71 34.74
N ILE A 269 17.45 5.55 34.92
CA ILE A 269 18.56 5.69 33.96
C ILE A 269 19.86 5.48 34.71
N GLN A 270 20.66 4.54 34.23
CA GLN A 270 22.00 4.24 34.72
C GLN A 270 23.02 4.64 33.65
N THR A 271 23.96 5.53 33.97
CA THR A 271 25.09 5.84 33.10
C THR A 271 26.33 5.12 33.61
N ILE A 272 26.97 4.36 32.73
CA ILE A 272 28.18 3.56 32.95
C ILE A 272 29.32 4.23 32.19
N GLY A 273 30.38 4.60 32.90
CA GLY A 273 31.55 5.28 32.35
C GLY A 273 32.65 5.38 33.40
N SER A 274 33.45 6.45 33.38
CA SER A 274 34.47 6.68 34.42
C SER A 274 33.89 6.87 35.83
N GLN A 275 32.62 7.27 35.93
CA GLN A 275 31.82 7.31 37.16
C GLN A 275 30.43 6.78 36.83
N ASN A 276 29.92 5.86 37.64
CA ASN A 276 28.57 5.35 37.48
C ASN A 276 27.58 6.29 38.16
N THR A 277 26.52 6.67 37.45
CA THR A 277 25.43 7.46 38.01
C THR A 277 24.09 6.77 37.76
N SER A 278 23.14 6.95 38.68
CA SER A 278 21.76 6.47 38.55
C SER A 278 20.79 7.60 38.86
N SER A 279 19.76 7.76 38.04
CA SER A 279 18.65 8.67 38.31
C SER A 279 17.33 7.93 38.22
N ASN A 280 16.38 8.34 39.06
CA ASN A 280 15.03 7.81 39.08
C ASN A 280 14.05 8.96 38.98
N GLN A 281 13.10 8.84 38.06
CA GLN A 281 12.06 9.83 37.84
C GLN A 281 10.69 9.15 37.82
N LYS A 282 9.71 9.79 38.43
CA LYS A 282 8.30 9.42 38.32
C LYS A 282 7.52 10.62 37.81
N ASP A 283 6.66 10.39 36.83
CA ASP A 283 5.76 11.41 36.33
C ASP A 283 4.45 10.80 35.82
N THR A 284 3.61 11.64 35.23
CA THR A 284 2.40 11.21 34.54
C THR A 284 2.28 12.00 33.26
N VAL A 285 1.93 11.32 32.18
CA VAL A 285 1.70 11.93 30.87
C VAL A 285 0.30 11.63 30.36
N ILE A 286 -0.15 12.48 29.44
CA ILE A 286 -1.39 12.28 28.71
C ILE A 286 -1.03 12.01 27.26
N GLU A 287 -1.49 10.89 26.74
CA GLU A 287 -1.40 10.53 25.33
C GLU A 287 -2.79 10.56 24.70
N LYS A 288 -2.87 10.97 23.43
CA LYS A 288 -4.12 11.07 22.66
C LYS A 288 -3.91 10.45 21.29
N HIS A 289 -4.81 9.57 20.90
CA HIS A 289 -4.73 8.83 19.63
C HIS A 289 -6.07 8.89 18.90
N ILE A 290 -6.07 9.31 17.63
CA ILE A 290 -7.29 9.39 16.80
C ILE A 290 -7.55 8.01 16.18
N LEU A 291 -8.66 7.38 16.55
CA LEU A 291 -8.99 5.96 16.36
C LEU A 291 -9.24 5.55 14.90
N ASN A 292 -9.89 6.40 14.10
CA ASN A 292 -10.35 6.06 12.76
C ASN A 292 -9.41 6.47 11.62
N GLU A 293 -8.27 7.06 11.96
CA GLU A 293 -7.23 7.35 10.97
C GLU A 293 -6.43 6.06 10.71
N PRO A 294 -6.31 5.59 9.45
CA PRO A 294 -5.33 4.56 9.13
C PRO A 294 -3.96 5.12 9.46
N LEU A 295 -3.27 4.48 10.41
CA LEU A 295 -2.03 5.01 10.96
C LEU A 295 -0.88 4.89 9.98
N TYR A 296 -0.94 3.85 9.14
CA TYR A 296 0.14 3.42 8.26
C TYR A 296 -0.42 2.72 7.01
N TYR A 297 0.11 3.07 5.85
CA TYR A 297 -0.12 2.32 4.61
C TYR A 297 0.99 1.26 4.47
N PRO A 298 0.68 -0.02 4.25
CA PRO A 298 1.59 -1.15 4.49
C PRO A 298 2.85 -1.24 3.62
N GLU A 299 3.02 -0.40 2.59
CA GLU A 299 4.37 -0.17 2.02
C GLU A 299 5.35 0.44 3.05
N GLN A 300 4.83 0.80 4.22
CA GLN A 300 5.52 1.25 5.41
C GLN A 300 5.58 0.17 6.52
N ALA A 301 5.02 -1.03 6.31
CA ALA A 301 4.93 -2.09 7.32
C ALA A 301 5.49 -3.41 6.79
N ILE A 302 6.51 -3.94 7.48
CA ILE A 302 6.97 -5.30 7.27
C ILE A 302 5.81 -6.25 7.64
N PRO A 303 5.57 -7.32 6.86
CA PRO A 303 4.52 -8.29 7.16
C PRO A 303 4.60 -8.80 8.61
N ILE A 304 3.43 -9.08 9.20
CA ILE A 304 3.31 -9.75 10.49
C ILE A 304 3.91 -11.15 10.33
N ILE A 305 5.17 -11.33 10.73
CA ILE A 305 5.79 -12.65 10.81
C ILE A 305 5.46 -13.23 12.19
N ASP A 306 4.88 -14.43 12.20
CA ASP A 306 4.70 -15.22 13.41
C ASP A 306 6.02 -15.29 14.19
N SER A 307 5.98 -14.99 15.48
CA SER A 307 7.16 -14.87 16.37
C SER A 307 7.94 -16.19 16.54
N SER A 308 7.51 -17.27 15.88
CA SER A 308 8.17 -18.57 15.83
C SER A 308 9.37 -18.61 14.86
N LEU A 309 9.55 -17.60 14.01
CA LEU A 309 10.68 -17.51 13.07
C LEU A 309 11.61 -16.34 13.43
N PHE A 310 12.69 -16.66 14.15
CA PHE A 310 13.87 -15.80 14.25
C PHE A 310 14.51 -15.68 12.87
N LEU A 311 14.29 -14.56 12.19
CA LEU A 311 14.99 -14.24 10.94
C LEU A 311 15.79 -12.94 11.06
N GLU A 312 16.88 -12.95 10.29
CA GLU A 312 18.11 -12.22 10.48
C GLU A 312 18.03 -10.70 10.23
N ARG A 313 18.91 -9.99 10.97
CA ARG A 313 19.54 -8.69 10.69
C ARG A 313 18.96 -7.88 9.53
N ASN A 314 18.10 -6.92 9.86
CA ASN A 314 17.80 -5.77 9.01
C ASN A 314 18.51 -4.53 9.57
N PRO A 315 19.38 -3.83 8.80
CA PRO A 315 20.30 -2.82 9.35
C PRO A 315 19.71 -1.42 9.62
N PHE A 316 18.38 -1.25 9.62
CA PHE A 316 17.73 0.06 9.80
C PHE A 316 16.51 -0.01 10.74
N PRO A 317 16.08 1.11 11.36
CA PRO A 317 14.94 1.11 12.28
C PRO A 317 13.64 0.98 11.50
N LEU A 318 13.36 -0.22 11.03
CA LEU A 318 12.04 -0.62 10.58
C LEU A 318 11.36 -1.23 11.81
N TYR A 319 10.25 -0.62 12.19
CA TYR A 319 9.38 -1.16 13.22
C TYR A 319 8.58 -2.30 12.61
N ASN A 320 8.79 -3.52 13.11
CA ASN A 320 7.92 -4.64 12.77
C ASN A 320 6.72 -4.60 13.69
N LEU A 321 5.50 -4.63 13.13
CA LEU A 321 4.32 -4.94 13.93
C LEU A 321 4.22 -6.47 14.01
N ILE A 322 4.54 -7.02 15.18
CA ILE A 322 4.48 -8.45 15.44
C ILE A 322 3.28 -8.73 16.32
N GLN A 323 2.44 -9.68 15.95
CA GLN A 323 1.43 -10.18 16.85
C GLN A 323 2.07 -11.24 17.76
N SER A 324 2.32 -10.90 19.02
CA SER A 324 3.01 -11.82 19.93
C SER A 324 2.02 -12.60 20.80
N ASN A 325 2.13 -13.93 20.73
CA ASN A 325 1.37 -14.84 21.61
C ASN A 325 1.81 -14.71 23.09
N GLU A 326 3.03 -14.22 23.34
CA GLU A 326 3.54 -14.00 24.70
C GLU A 326 2.96 -12.72 25.35
N TYR A 327 2.46 -11.79 24.54
CA TYR A 327 1.85 -10.53 24.99
C TYR A 327 0.34 -10.48 24.67
N ASN A 328 -0.40 -11.52 25.05
CA ASN A 328 -1.86 -11.60 24.88
C ASN A 328 -2.36 -11.37 23.44
N LYS A 329 -1.55 -11.75 22.43
CA LYS A 329 -1.86 -11.55 20.99
C LYS A 329 -1.97 -10.08 20.57
N ARG A 330 -1.40 -9.14 21.35
CA ARG A 330 -1.36 -7.72 20.99
C ARG A 330 -0.28 -7.45 19.94
N LEU A 331 -0.50 -6.42 19.14
CA LEU A 331 0.49 -5.91 18.19
C LEU A 331 1.59 -5.20 18.98
N ILE A 332 2.82 -5.70 18.87
CA ILE A 332 3.99 -5.06 19.45
C ILE A 332 4.83 -4.42 18.34
N LEU A 333 5.33 -3.22 18.62
CA LEU A 333 6.34 -2.57 17.82
C LEU A 333 7.69 -3.21 18.17
N SER A 334 8.13 -4.21 17.41
CA SER A 334 9.43 -4.84 17.65
C SER A 334 10.54 -3.95 17.09
N PRO A 335 11.47 -3.45 17.92
CA PRO A 335 12.68 -2.82 17.41
C PRO A 335 13.50 -3.91 16.72
N SER A 336 13.82 -3.70 15.45
CA SER A 336 14.94 -4.39 14.81
C SER A 336 16.19 -4.10 15.65
N TYR A 337 16.91 -5.14 16.09
CA TYR A 337 18.14 -5.01 16.90
C TYR A 337 19.08 -3.96 16.30
N TYR A 338 19.27 -2.85 17.01
CA TYR A 338 20.15 -1.75 16.59
C TYR A 338 21.58 -2.05 17.05
N TYR A 339 22.46 -2.39 16.11
CA TYR A 339 23.91 -2.25 16.27
C TYR A 339 24.34 -1.00 15.49
N PRO A 340 24.82 0.08 16.15
CA PRO A 340 25.25 1.28 15.46
C PRO A 340 26.63 1.03 14.84
N TYR A 341 26.65 0.49 13.62
CA TYR A 341 27.85 0.49 12.80
C TYR A 341 27.52 0.81 11.34
N TYR A 342 26.61 1.75 11.05
CA TYR A 342 26.57 2.39 9.74
C TYR A 342 26.05 3.84 9.82
N ASN A 343 26.79 4.75 9.18
CA ASN A 343 26.45 6.17 8.97
C ASN A 343 25.32 6.32 7.94
N GLY A 344 24.12 5.82 8.25
CA GLY A 344 22.93 6.09 7.45
C GLY A 344 22.38 7.48 7.76
N SER A 345 22.84 8.50 7.04
CA SER A 345 22.23 9.84 7.05
C SER A 345 20.88 9.81 6.32
N ALA A 346 19.87 10.52 6.83
CA ALA A 346 18.72 10.89 6.02
C ALA A 346 19.22 11.69 4.81
N CYS A 347 18.95 11.22 3.60
CA CYS A 347 19.23 11.96 2.38
C CYS A 347 18.12 13.02 2.24
N TRP A 348 18.52 14.29 2.27
CA TRP A 348 17.65 15.44 2.01
C TRP A 348 17.65 15.79 0.53
#